data_AF-A0A920QLE2-F1
#
_entry.id   AF-A0A920QLE2-F1
#
_cell.length_a   1.000
_cell.length_b   1.000
_cell.length_c   1.000
_cell.angle_alpha   90.00
_cell.angle_beta   90.00
_cell.angle_gamma   90.00
#
_symmetry.space_group_name_H-M   'P 1'
#
loop_
_entity.id
_entity.type
_entity.pdbx_description
1 polymer ?
#
loop_
_entity_poly.entity_id
_entity_poly.type
_entity_poly.pdbx_seq_one_letter_code
_entity_poly.pdbx_strand_id
1 'polypeptide(L)' 'MDTITNPHHQINIKRSKAVGEPPLMLCLSVWAAVKHALSCVQKDLCPQLNLPATAEEILCRLTELNNGRMIMLKA' A
#
# COMPACT_ATOMS: atom_id res chain seq x y z
N MET A 1 17.14 -19.83 -0.97
CA MET A 1 16.75 -18.45 -1.36
C MET A 1 16.29 -18.55 -2.78
N ASP A 2 14.98 -18.63 -2.98
CA ASP A 2 14.40 -19.01 -4.27
C ASP A 2 14.16 -17.75 -5.08
N THR A 3 15.11 -17.41 -5.96
CA THR A 3 15.00 -16.29 -6.87
C THR A 3 14.43 -16.74 -8.21
N ILE A 4 13.74 -15.83 -8.90
CA ILE A 4 13.23 -16.11 -10.25
C ILE A 4 14.39 -16.34 -11.23
N THR A 5 14.26 -17.35 -12.10
CA THR A 5 15.24 -17.60 -13.15
C THR A 5 15.12 -16.54 -14.24
N ASN A 6 16.23 -15.95 -14.66
CA ASN A 6 16.26 -14.92 -15.70
C ASN A 6 17.19 -15.32 -16.87
N PRO A 7 16.68 -16.05 -17.88
CA PRO A 7 17.50 -16.55 -18.98
C PRO A 7 17.87 -15.46 -20.02
N HIS A 8 17.23 -14.29 -19.98
CA HIS A 8 17.33 -13.29 -21.05
C HIS A 8 18.37 -12.19 -20.78
N HIS A 9 18.90 -12.06 -19.55
CA HIS A 9 20.00 -11.12 -19.28
C HIS A 9 21.35 -11.73 -19.64
N GLN A 10 21.96 -11.26 -20.74
CA GLN A 10 23.24 -11.78 -21.24
C GLN A 10 24.38 -10.75 -21.17
N ILE A 11 24.06 -9.47 -20.97
CA ILE A 11 24.99 -8.34 -21.16
C ILE A 11 25.81 -8.05 -19.88
N ASN A 12 25.26 -8.39 -18.71
CA ASN A 12 25.81 -8.06 -17.40
C ASN A 12 26.84 -9.11 -16.95
N ILE A 13 27.79 -8.72 -16.09
CA ILE A 13 28.77 -9.65 -15.51
C ILE A 13 28.04 -10.81 -14.83
N LYS A 14 28.36 -12.05 -15.24
CA LYS A 14 27.73 -13.28 -14.76
C LYS A 14 26.20 -13.28 -14.85
N ARG A 15 25.61 -12.53 -15.79
CA ARG A 15 24.14 -12.38 -15.95
C ARG A 15 23.45 -11.83 -14.69
N SER A 16 24.16 -10.98 -13.94
CA SER A 16 23.65 -10.34 -12.72
C SER A 16 22.68 -9.19 -13.02
N LYS A 17 21.90 -8.77 -12.01
CA LYS A 17 21.02 -7.60 -12.06
C LYS A 17 21.22 -6.76 -10.80
N ALA A 18 21.20 -5.44 -10.96
CA ALA A 18 21.16 -4.53 -9.82
C ALA A 18 19.83 -4.70 -9.07
N VAL A 19 19.91 -4.97 -7.76
CA VAL A 19 18.75 -5.19 -6.88
C VAL A 19 18.78 -4.30 -5.64
N GLY A 20 19.62 -3.25 -5.62
CA GLY A 20 19.68 -2.30 -4.51
C GLY A 20 18.44 -1.42 -4.44
N GLU A 21 18.25 -0.58 -5.46
CA GLU A 21 17.12 0.35 -5.54
C GLU A 21 15.79 -0.27 -5.98
N PRO A 22 15.73 -1.23 -6.93
CA PRO A 22 14.44 -1.71 -7.44
C PRO A 22 13.46 -2.22 -6.37
N PRO A 23 13.89 -2.89 -5.29
CA PRO A 23 13.00 -3.32 -4.22
C PRO A 23 12.44 -2.18 -3.35
N LEU A 24 13.03 -0.99 -3.37
CA LEU A 24 12.60 0.14 -2.53
C LEU A 24 11.11 0.46 -2.73
N MET A 25 10.65 0.42 -3.98
CA MET A 25 9.27 0.73 -4.32
C MET A 25 8.28 -0.36 -3.86
N LEU A 26 8.74 -1.59 -3.57
CA LEU A 26 7.87 -2.69 -3.11
C LEU A 26 7.25 -2.43 -1.74
N CYS A 27 7.85 -1.56 -0.91
CA CYS A 27 7.28 -1.15 0.37
C CYS A 27 5.89 -0.49 0.24
N LEU A 28 5.58 0.11 -0.92
CA LEU A 28 4.25 0.68 -1.19
C LEU A 28 3.14 -0.36 -1.21
N SER A 29 3.46 -1.66 -1.37
CA SER A 29 2.48 -2.74 -1.26
C SER A 29 1.80 -2.77 0.12
N VAL A 30 2.56 -2.52 1.18
CA VAL A 30 2.04 -2.47 2.56
C VAL A 30 1.15 -1.25 2.75
N TRP A 31 1.58 -0.08 2.26
CA TRP A 31 0.77 1.13 2.29
C TRP A 31 -0.56 0.96 1.52
N ALA A 32 -0.51 0.33 0.34
CA ALA A 32 -1.69 0.03 -0.46
C ALA A 32 -2.63 -0.96 0.25
N ALA A 33 -2.08 -1.96 0.95
CA ALA A 33 -2.87 -2.90 1.75
C ALA A 33 -3.63 -2.19 2.89
N VAL A 34 -2.99 -1.24 3.58
CA VAL A 34 -3.63 -0.41 4.62
C VAL A 34 -4.74 0.47 4.02
N LYS A 35 -4.45 1.14 2.90
CA LYS A 35 -5.46 1.95 2.19
C LYS A 35 -6.68 1.10 1.76
N HIS A 36 -6.43 -0.12 1.28
CA HIS A 36 -7.49 -1.07 0.94
C HIS A 36 -8.29 -1.48 2.18
N ALA A 37 -7.64 -1.79 3.31
CA ALA A 37 -8.34 -2.10 4.56
C ALA A 37 -9.25 -0.97 5.05
N LEU A 38 -8.81 0.29 4.94
CA LEU A 38 -9.63 1.46 5.24
C LEU A 38 -10.86 1.56 4.32
N SER A 39 -10.72 1.20 3.05
CA SER A 39 -11.84 1.23 2.09
C SER A 39 -12.93 0.20 2.43
N CYS A 40 -12.59 -0.86 3.17
CA CYS A 40 -13.56 -1.84 3.64
C CYS A 40 -14.48 -1.30 4.76
N VAL A 41 -14.12 -0.19 5.40
CA VAL A 41 -14.89 0.40 6.52
C VAL A 41 -16.15 1.14 6.03
N GLN A 42 -16.08 1.74 4.84
CA GLN A 42 -17.19 2.39 4.17
C GLN A 42 -17.17 2.03 2.69
N LYS A 43 -18.15 1.23 2.26
CA LYS A 43 -18.30 0.87 0.85
C LYS A 43 -18.48 2.14 0.00
N ASP A 44 -17.90 2.11 -1.20
CA ASP A 44 -17.99 3.16 -2.22
C ASP A 44 -17.21 4.46 -1.95
N LEU A 45 -16.39 4.51 -0.88
CA LEU A 45 -15.48 5.62 -0.65
C LEU A 45 -14.02 5.18 -0.75
N CYS A 46 -13.23 5.93 -1.54
CA CYS A 46 -11.80 5.73 -1.63
C CYS A 46 -11.11 6.57 -0.55
N PRO A 47 -10.61 5.97 0.55
CA PRO A 47 -10.06 6.72 1.67
C PRO A 47 -8.79 7.45 1.25
N GLN A 48 -8.69 8.72 1.63
CA GLN A 48 -7.45 9.47 1.54
C GLN A 48 -6.53 8.99 2.67
N LEU A 49 -5.32 8.57 2.33
CA LEU A 49 -4.31 8.14 3.30
C LEU A 49 -3.01 8.85 2.94
N ASN A 50 -2.46 9.65 3.85
CA ASN A 50 -1.19 10.30 3.61
C ASN A 50 -0.01 9.33 3.80
N LEU A 51 1.16 9.69 3.27
CA LEU A 51 2.42 9.04 3.55
C LEU A 51 3.15 9.84 4.67
N PRO A 52 3.82 9.18 5.63
CA PRO A 52 3.78 7.74 5.94
C PRO A 52 2.45 7.31 6.59
N ALA A 53 2.05 6.05 6.40
CA ALA A 53 0.87 5.48 7.07
C ALA A 53 1.18 5.14 8.54
N THR A 54 1.37 6.18 9.36
CA THR A 54 1.55 6.01 10.80
C THR A 54 0.25 5.60 11.48
N ALA A 55 0.33 5.12 12.71
CA ALA A 55 -0.85 4.72 13.47
C ALA A 55 -1.81 5.90 13.69
N GLU A 56 -1.29 7.12 13.88
CA GLU A 56 -2.06 8.34 14.07
C GLU A 56 -2.84 8.72 12.80
N GLU A 57 -2.19 8.69 11.63
CA GLU A 57 -2.85 8.95 10.35
C GLU A 57 -3.95 7.91 10.10
N ILE A 58 -3.66 6.62 10.32
CA ILE A 58 -4.65 5.55 10.16
C ILE A 58 -5.86 5.76 11.08
N LEU A 59 -5.62 6.10 12.35
CA LEU A 59 -6.69 6.36 13.33
C LEU A 59 -7.52 7.60 12.95
N CYS A 60 -6.86 8.66 12.48
CA CYS A 60 -7.52 9.88 12.02
C CYS A 60 -8.49 9.55 10.88
N ARG A 61 -8.03 8.85 9.84
CA ARG A 61 -8.86 8.44 8.70
C ARG A 61 -9.98 7.49 9.10
N LEU A 62 -9.71 6.54 9.99
CA LEU A 62 -10.73 5.63 10.50
C LEU A 62 -11.85 6.39 11.23
N THR A 63 -11.48 7.42 12.00
CA THR A 63 -12.43 8.26 12.74
C THR A 63 -13.27 9.12 11.79
N GLU A 64 -12.64 9.71 10.76
CA GLU A 64 -13.34 10.46 9.70
C GLU A 64 -14.38 9.59 8.99
N LEU A 65 -14.00 8.38 8.57
CA LEU A 65 -14.89 7.42 7.90
C LEU A 65 -16.06 6.97 8.79
N ASN A 66 -15.79 6.68 10.06
CA ASN A 66 -16.82 6.28 11.01
C ASN A 66 -17.83 7.41 11.30
N ASN A 67 -17.36 8.66 11.40
CA ASN A 67 -18.24 9.81 11.57
C ASN A 67 -19.14 10.00 10.35
N GLY A 68 -18.59 9.86 9.14
CA GLY A 68 -19.34 9.85 7.87
C GLY A 68 -20.43 8.77 7.80
N ARG A 69 -20.17 7.58 8.35
CA ARG A 69 -21.16 6.51 8.45
C ARG A 69 -22.29 6.85 9.45
N MET A 70 -21.98 7.55 10.54
CA MET A 70 -22.97 7.93 11.56
C MET A 70 -23.94 9.00 11.06
N ILE A 71 -23.49 9.98 10.27
CA ILE A 71 -24.38 10.97 9.64
C ILE A 71 -25.35 10.31 8.65
N MET A 72 -24.87 9.33 7.88
CA MET A 72 -25.71 8.63 6.89
C MET A 72 -26.79 7.75 7.54
N LEU A 73 -26.52 7.15 8.70
CA LEU A 73 -27.49 6.34 9.44
C LEU A 73 -28.58 7.15 10.17
N LYS A 74 -28.43 8.48 10.23
CA LYS A 74 -29.30 9.36 11.01
C LYS A 74 -30.21 10.25 10.14
N ALA A 75 -30.10 10.11 8.82
CA ALA A 75 -30.93 10.76 7.81
C ALA A 75 -32.09 9.86 7.36
#